data_AF-A0A4Q6GLD6-F1
#
_entry.id   AF-A0A4Q6GLD6-F1
#
_cell.length_a   1.000
_cell.length_b   1.000
_cell.length_c   1.000
_cell.angle_alpha   90.00
_cell.angle_beta   90.00
_cell.angle_gamma   90.00
#
_symmetry.space_group_name_H-M   'P 1'
#
loop_
_entity.id
_entity.type
_entity.pdbx_description
1 polymer ?
#
loop_
_entity_poly.entity_id
_entity_poly.type
_entity_poly.pdbx_seq_one_letter_code
_entity_poly.pdbx_strand_id
1 'polypeptide(L)'
;VVNKARYSEFRNPEDHVNLVRAMVTRGDVAGAGGVIRDLERSLRGSVNVEACKAYSNALLQEKMGNVSAAVTELSNAVSAARTSSGLSSSLKIGLAQACLEHQLDEQASSVMLNVMHDASNQVTVDQAMGVFVRAGRPDLADGMGEQLRAQAQILLGVADEKRNMGDVRGAVQTLLEALHMAPGNLQVMVAVAGGILRQINELGWDHTLSEVAAEQVERLRAVDPGHPRLAALLDEFQQAKRKYGIST
;
A
#
# COMPACT_ATOMS: atom_id res chain seq x y z
N VAL A 1 6.17 18.55 -35.62
CA VAL A 1 6.45 17.10 -35.74
C VAL A 1 7.65 16.80 -34.87
N VAL A 2 7.43 16.27 -33.65
CA VAL A 2 8.55 15.95 -32.75
C VAL A 2 9.20 14.67 -33.28
N ASN A 3 10.42 14.80 -33.80
CA ASN A 3 11.21 13.70 -34.31
C ASN A 3 11.45 12.69 -33.18
N LYS A 4 11.10 11.42 -33.42
CA LYS A 4 11.42 10.28 -32.55
C LYS A 4 12.94 10.27 -32.32
N ALA A 5 13.36 10.74 -31.16
CA ALA A 5 14.73 10.52 -30.70
C ALA A 5 14.95 9.01 -30.61
N ARG A 6 15.97 8.54 -31.32
CA ARG A 6 16.30 7.13 -31.58
C ARG A 6 16.78 6.35 -30.33
N TYR A 7 16.62 6.95 -29.15
CA TYR A 7 17.05 6.47 -27.83
C TYR A 7 16.10 6.95 -26.72
N SER A 8 14.78 6.90 -26.93
CA SER A 8 13.85 7.11 -25.81
C SER A 8 13.70 5.78 -25.06
N GLU A 9 14.47 5.68 -23.98
CA GLU A 9 14.73 4.51 -23.15
C GLU A 9 13.52 4.11 -22.28
N PHE A 10 12.37 3.75 -22.87
CA PHE A 10 11.32 3.12 -22.09
C PHE A 10 11.72 1.68 -21.74
N ARG A 11 12.58 1.53 -20.72
CA ARG A 11 12.91 0.22 -20.13
C ARG A 11 11.88 -0.20 -19.10
N ASN A 12 11.14 0.75 -18.53
CA ASN A 12 10.08 0.47 -17.58
C ASN A 12 8.74 0.32 -18.34
N PRO A 13 8.00 -0.79 -18.16
CA PRO A 13 6.67 -0.95 -18.73
C PRO A 13 5.68 0.14 -18.25
N GLU A 14 5.86 0.70 -17.06
CA GLU A 14 4.97 1.75 -16.52
C GLU A 14 5.10 3.08 -17.26
N ASP A 15 6.28 3.42 -17.75
CA ASP A 15 6.48 4.65 -18.52
C ASP A 15 5.70 4.60 -19.85
N HIS A 16 5.56 3.41 -20.43
CA HIS A 16 4.69 3.21 -21.59
C HIS A 16 3.22 3.48 -21.24
N VAL A 17 2.75 3.04 -20.07
CA VAL A 17 1.38 3.33 -19.60
C VAL A 17 1.17 4.83 -19.44
N ASN A 18 2.14 5.53 -18.83
CA ASN A 18 2.08 6.98 -18.66
C ASN A 18 2.03 7.72 -20.01
N LEU A 19 2.82 7.26 -20.98
CA LEU A 19 2.80 7.81 -22.34
C LEU A 19 1.46 7.53 -23.05
N VAL A 20 0.93 6.31 -22.94
CA VAL A 20 -0.38 5.96 -23.50
C VAL A 20 -1.47 6.83 -22.89
N ARG A 21 -1.48 7.01 -21.56
CA ARG A 21 -2.43 7.88 -20.87
C ARG A 21 -2.36 9.31 -21.42
N ALA A 22 -1.17 9.88 -21.55
CA ALA A 22 -0.99 11.22 -22.10
C ALA A 22 -1.49 11.35 -23.56
N MET A 23 -1.21 10.34 -24.40
CA MET A 23 -1.68 10.29 -25.79
C MET A 23 -3.19 10.19 -25.87
N VAL A 24 -3.80 9.30 -25.09
CA VAL A 24 -5.25 9.12 -24.98
C VAL A 24 -5.95 10.41 -24.53
N THR A 25 -5.44 11.08 -23.51
CA THR A 25 -5.98 12.36 -23.03
C THR A 25 -5.95 13.42 -24.14
N ARG A 26 -4.89 13.46 -24.95
CA ARG A 26 -4.76 14.37 -26.11
C ARG A 26 -5.61 13.94 -27.32
N GLY A 27 -6.19 12.75 -27.32
CA GLY A 27 -6.97 12.19 -28.44
C GLY A 27 -6.13 11.47 -29.50
N ASP A 28 -4.86 11.20 -29.24
CA ASP A 28 -3.94 10.50 -30.14
C ASP A 28 -4.04 8.98 -30.00
N VAL A 29 -5.18 8.43 -30.42
CA VAL A 29 -5.51 6.99 -30.33
C VAL A 29 -4.54 6.15 -31.17
N ALA A 30 -4.16 6.64 -32.37
CA ALA A 30 -3.25 5.93 -33.25
C ALA A 30 -1.82 5.85 -32.68
N GLY A 31 -1.33 6.94 -32.10
CA GLY A 31 -0.05 6.97 -31.39
C GLY A 31 -0.03 6.01 -30.20
N ALA A 32 -1.08 6.04 -29.38
CA ALA A 32 -1.24 5.16 -28.22
C ALA A 32 -1.18 3.68 -28.61
N GLY A 33 -1.90 3.27 -29.65
CA GLY A 33 -1.83 1.89 -30.17
C GLY A 33 -0.45 1.52 -30.74
N GLY A 34 0.35 2.49 -31.16
CA GLY A 34 1.77 2.30 -31.51
C GLY A 34 2.63 1.97 -30.30
N VAL A 35 2.46 2.71 -29.19
CA VAL A 35 3.21 2.53 -27.93
C VAL A 35 2.89 1.19 -27.29
N ILE A 36 1.63 0.76 -27.29
CA ILE A 36 1.22 -0.55 -26.74
C ILE A 36 1.91 -1.70 -27.50
N ARG A 37 1.98 -1.62 -28.83
CA ARG A 37 2.67 -2.62 -29.65
C ARG A 37 4.17 -2.62 -29.43
N ASP A 38 4.75 -1.45 -29.14
CA ASP A 38 6.17 -1.33 -28.80
C ASP A 38 6.47 -1.99 -27.44
N LEU A 39 5.67 -1.68 -26.41
CA LEU A 39 5.72 -2.31 -25.08
C LEU A 39 5.69 -3.84 -25.19
N GLU A 40 4.76 -4.38 -25.97
CA GLU A 40 4.63 -5.83 -26.17
C GLU A 40 5.81 -6.43 -26.94
N ARG A 41 6.53 -5.66 -27.75
CA ARG A 41 7.68 -6.14 -28.50
C ARG A 41 8.98 -6.05 -27.69
N SER A 42 9.16 -4.96 -26.96
CA SER A 42 10.41 -4.59 -26.32
C SER A 42 10.61 -5.24 -24.94
N LEU A 43 9.53 -5.55 -24.20
CA LEU A 43 9.60 -5.95 -22.79
C LEU A 43 8.90 -7.28 -22.49
N ARG A 44 8.94 -8.27 -23.39
CA ARG A 44 8.25 -9.56 -23.19
C ARG A 44 8.73 -10.34 -21.97
N GLY A 45 7.82 -11.12 -21.38
CA GLY A 45 8.16 -12.17 -20.41
C GLY A 45 8.08 -11.77 -18.93
N SER A 46 7.55 -10.58 -18.61
CA SER A 46 7.27 -10.18 -17.22
C SER A 46 5.78 -9.96 -17.00
N VAL A 47 5.28 -10.42 -15.85
CA VAL A 47 3.89 -10.21 -15.39
C VAL A 47 3.57 -8.71 -15.27
N ASN A 48 4.57 -7.87 -14.98
CA ASN A 48 4.39 -6.42 -14.93
C ASN A 48 3.99 -5.85 -16.31
N VAL A 49 4.53 -6.44 -17.37
CA VAL A 49 4.26 -6.01 -18.76
C VAL A 49 2.86 -6.41 -19.18
N GLU A 50 2.38 -7.59 -18.73
CA GLU A 50 1.00 -8.00 -18.95
C GLU A 50 0.01 -7.04 -18.29
N ALA A 51 0.25 -6.67 -17.03
CA ALA A 51 -0.57 -5.68 -16.32
C ALA A 51 -0.55 -4.31 -17.00
N CYS A 52 0.64 -3.82 -17.36
CA CYS A 52 0.81 -2.53 -18.05
C CYS A 52 0.17 -2.52 -19.44
N LYS A 53 0.28 -3.61 -20.19
CA LYS A 53 -0.34 -3.77 -21.50
C LYS A 53 -1.87 -3.74 -21.39
N ALA A 54 -2.42 -4.58 -20.53
CA ALA A 54 -3.87 -4.66 -20.32
C ALA A 54 -4.43 -3.31 -19.85
N TYR A 55 -3.74 -2.64 -18.92
CA TYR A 55 -4.19 -1.32 -18.47
C TYR A 55 -4.10 -0.26 -19.59
N SER A 56 -3.04 -0.28 -20.40
CA SER A 56 -2.92 0.62 -21.55
C SER A 56 -4.00 0.38 -22.60
N ASN A 57 -4.35 -0.88 -22.86
CA ASN A 57 -5.45 -1.24 -23.74
C ASN A 57 -6.79 -0.73 -23.20
N ALA A 58 -7.05 -0.86 -21.89
CA ALA A 58 -8.26 -0.34 -21.28
C ALA A 58 -8.45 1.16 -21.54
N LEU A 59 -7.40 1.96 -21.27
CA LEU A 59 -7.41 3.41 -21.52
C LEU A 59 -7.67 3.74 -23.01
N LEU A 60 -7.10 2.96 -23.91
CA LEU A 60 -7.31 3.13 -25.35
C LEU A 60 -8.75 2.81 -25.76
N GLN A 61 -9.29 1.68 -25.31
CA GLN A 61 -10.65 1.24 -25.62
C GLN A 61 -11.70 2.21 -25.08
N GLU A 62 -11.49 2.70 -23.85
CA GLU A 62 -12.32 3.74 -23.26
C GLU A 62 -12.36 4.99 -24.14
N LYS A 63 -11.20 5.45 -24.61
CA LYS A 63 -11.13 6.63 -25.48
C LYS A 63 -11.83 6.43 -26.82
N MET A 64 -11.86 5.20 -27.31
CA MET A 64 -12.56 4.80 -28.53
C MET A 64 -14.07 4.62 -28.32
N GLY A 65 -14.57 4.72 -27.08
CA GLY A 65 -15.97 4.49 -26.73
C GLY A 65 -16.35 3.02 -26.55
N ASN A 66 -15.38 2.10 -26.58
CA ASN A 66 -15.60 0.67 -26.44
C ASN A 66 -15.59 0.25 -24.96
N VAL A 67 -16.61 0.68 -24.20
CA VAL A 67 -16.67 0.49 -22.74
C VAL A 67 -16.58 -0.98 -22.33
N SER A 68 -17.26 -1.89 -23.02
CA SER A 68 -17.21 -3.34 -22.71
C SER A 68 -15.81 -3.94 -22.88
N ALA A 69 -15.08 -3.51 -23.91
CA ALA A 69 -13.70 -3.92 -24.12
C ALA A 69 -12.78 -3.31 -23.05
N ALA A 70 -13.00 -2.04 -22.66
CA ALA A 70 -12.26 -1.40 -21.58
C ALA A 70 -12.41 -2.15 -20.25
N VAL A 71 -13.63 -2.52 -19.86
CA VAL A 71 -13.92 -3.30 -18.64
C VAL A 71 -13.21 -4.67 -18.65
N THR A 72 -13.20 -5.32 -19.81
CA THR A 72 -12.50 -6.62 -19.97
C THR A 72 -11.00 -6.46 -19.75
N GLU A 73 -10.39 -5.44 -20.36
CA GLU A 73 -8.96 -5.15 -20.21
C GLU A 73 -8.60 -4.67 -18.80
N LEU A 74 -9.47 -3.92 -18.12
CA LEU A 74 -9.28 -3.56 -16.69
C LEU A 74 -9.27 -4.82 -15.81
N SER A 75 -10.19 -5.75 -16.05
CA SER A 75 -10.24 -7.02 -15.29
C SER A 75 -8.98 -7.86 -15.50
N ASN A 76 -8.46 -7.88 -16.73
CA ASN A 76 -7.18 -8.54 -17.06
C ASN A 76 -6.00 -7.84 -16.36
N ALA A 77 -5.98 -6.50 -16.38
CA ALA A 77 -4.94 -5.70 -15.72
C ALA A 77 -4.92 -5.94 -14.21
N VAL A 78 -6.10 -5.99 -13.57
CA VAL A 78 -6.24 -6.29 -12.13
C VAL A 78 -5.71 -7.69 -11.83
N SER A 79 -6.08 -8.69 -12.63
CA SER A 79 -5.62 -10.07 -12.45
C SER A 79 -4.10 -10.20 -12.56
N ALA A 80 -3.48 -9.55 -13.55
CA ALA A 80 -2.03 -9.51 -13.70
C ALA A 80 -1.33 -8.68 -12.60
N ALA A 81 -1.96 -7.61 -12.13
CA ALA A 81 -1.41 -6.79 -11.05
C ALA A 81 -1.39 -7.51 -9.71
N ARG A 82 -2.31 -8.46 -9.47
CA ARG A 82 -2.33 -9.29 -8.24
C ARG A 82 -1.12 -10.22 -8.13
N THR A 83 -0.65 -10.74 -9.26
CA THR A 83 0.49 -11.67 -9.31
C THR A 83 1.82 -10.95 -9.53
N SER A 84 1.78 -9.64 -9.75
CA SER A 84 2.97 -8.81 -9.90
C SER A 84 3.40 -8.19 -8.57
N SER A 85 4.67 -8.38 -8.23
CA SER A 85 5.34 -7.73 -7.10
C SER A 85 6.14 -6.48 -7.47
N GLY A 86 6.26 -6.16 -8.76
CA GLY A 86 7.15 -5.09 -9.23
C GLY A 86 6.44 -3.85 -9.78
N LEU A 87 5.11 -3.77 -9.65
CA LEU A 87 4.35 -2.57 -10.05
C LEU A 87 4.34 -1.54 -8.93
N SER A 88 4.52 -0.28 -9.30
CA SER A 88 4.47 0.85 -8.38
C SER A 88 3.08 1.02 -7.77
N SER A 89 3.06 1.57 -6.55
CA SER A 89 1.83 1.96 -5.86
C SER A 89 1.01 2.98 -6.67
N SER A 90 1.67 3.91 -7.36
CA SER A 90 0.99 4.93 -8.18
C SER A 90 0.26 4.32 -9.37
N LEU A 91 0.84 3.31 -10.02
CA LEU A 91 0.17 2.58 -11.09
C LEU A 91 -1.03 1.79 -10.56
N LYS A 92 -0.86 1.06 -9.45
CA LYS A 92 -1.95 0.30 -8.80
C LYS A 92 -3.10 1.23 -8.38
N ILE A 93 -2.80 2.39 -7.80
CA ILE A 93 -3.82 3.41 -7.46
C ILE A 93 -4.53 3.92 -8.71
N GLY A 94 -3.80 4.19 -9.80
CA GLY A 94 -4.40 4.60 -11.08
C GLY A 94 -5.31 3.52 -11.67
N LEU A 95 -4.92 2.25 -11.56
CA LEU A 95 -5.75 1.12 -11.98
C LEU A 95 -7.02 1.01 -11.14
N ALA A 96 -6.93 1.18 -9.82
CA ALA A 96 -8.09 1.20 -8.94
C ALA A 96 -9.06 2.35 -9.26
N GLN A 97 -8.53 3.55 -9.55
CA GLN A 97 -9.34 4.70 -9.99
C GLN A 97 -10.09 4.39 -11.29
N ALA A 98 -9.40 3.85 -12.30
CA ALA A 98 -10.04 3.44 -13.54
C ALA A 98 -11.10 2.35 -13.32
N CYS A 99 -10.89 1.42 -12.39
CA CYS A 99 -11.91 0.44 -12.02
C CYS A 99 -13.16 1.12 -11.42
N LEU A 100 -12.98 2.09 -10.52
CA LEU A 100 -14.10 2.82 -9.90
C LEU A 100 -14.91 3.65 -10.91
N GLU A 101 -14.23 4.28 -11.88
CA GLU A 101 -14.87 5.01 -12.98
C GLU A 101 -15.79 4.11 -13.83
N HIS A 102 -15.48 2.81 -13.91
CA HIS A 102 -16.24 1.80 -14.65
C HIS A 102 -17.11 0.91 -13.75
N GLN A 103 -17.37 1.30 -12.49
CA GLN A 103 -18.19 0.56 -11.51
C GLN A 103 -17.66 -0.86 -11.18
N LEU A 104 -16.34 -1.06 -11.31
CA LEU A 104 -15.63 -2.30 -10.97
C LEU A 104 -15.11 -2.25 -9.54
N ASP A 105 -16.06 -2.20 -8.60
CA ASP A 105 -15.80 -1.89 -7.19
C ASP A 105 -14.98 -2.95 -6.47
N GLU A 106 -15.28 -4.21 -6.75
CA GLU A 106 -14.59 -5.36 -6.14
C GLU A 106 -13.13 -5.41 -6.62
N GLN A 107 -12.91 -5.14 -7.90
CA GLN A 107 -11.59 -5.06 -8.51
C GLN A 107 -10.78 -3.90 -7.93
N ALA A 108 -11.39 -2.72 -7.80
CA ALA A 108 -10.76 -1.56 -7.18
C ALA A 108 -10.37 -1.83 -5.72
N SER A 109 -11.30 -2.39 -4.93
CA SER A 109 -11.07 -2.76 -3.53
C SER A 109 -9.94 -3.76 -3.40
N SER A 110 -9.92 -4.79 -4.23
CA SER A 110 -8.85 -5.78 -4.25
C SER A 110 -7.48 -5.21 -4.60
N VAL A 111 -7.40 -4.32 -5.60
CA VAL A 111 -6.12 -3.69 -5.96
C VAL A 111 -5.62 -2.82 -4.81
N MET A 112 -6.50 -2.05 -4.18
CA MET A 112 -6.12 -1.18 -3.06
C MET A 112 -5.70 -1.97 -1.82
N LEU A 113 -6.36 -3.07 -1.49
CA LEU A 113 -5.93 -3.96 -0.41
C LEU A 113 -4.53 -4.54 -0.68
N ASN A 114 -4.24 -4.93 -1.92
CA ASN A 114 -2.90 -5.39 -2.27
C ASN A 114 -1.85 -4.29 -2.16
N VAL A 115 -2.19 -3.03 -2.46
CA VAL A 115 -1.30 -1.89 -2.23
C VAL A 115 -0.98 -1.76 -0.73
N MET A 116 -1.99 -1.94 0.13
CA MET A 116 -1.85 -1.82 1.59
C MET A 116 -1.10 -2.99 2.25
N HIS A 117 -1.21 -4.20 1.71
CA HIS A 117 -0.48 -5.36 2.25
C HIS A 117 1.01 -5.34 1.89
N ASP A 118 1.36 -4.67 0.80
CA ASP A 118 2.72 -4.60 0.33
C ASP A 118 3.48 -3.53 1.13
N ALA A 119 4.18 -3.98 2.17
CA ALA A 119 4.93 -3.13 3.10
C ALA A 119 6.03 -2.28 2.45
N SER A 120 6.38 -2.55 1.18
CA SER A 120 7.28 -1.68 0.41
C SER A 120 6.59 -0.40 -0.10
N ASN A 121 5.25 -0.40 -0.15
CA ASN A 121 4.48 0.75 -0.55
C ASN A 121 4.37 1.75 0.60
N GLN A 122 4.66 3.01 0.30
CA GLN A 122 4.53 4.12 1.25
C GLN A 122 3.10 4.69 1.30
N VAL A 123 2.11 3.91 0.88
CA VAL A 123 0.72 4.36 0.78
C VAL A 123 0.08 4.27 2.16
N THR A 124 -0.44 5.39 2.65
CA THR A 124 -1.15 5.39 3.93
C THR A 124 -2.60 4.93 3.76
N VAL A 125 -3.21 4.43 4.84
CA VAL A 125 -4.64 4.07 4.86
C VAL A 125 -5.51 5.25 4.41
N ASP A 126 -5.20 6.47 4.87
CA ASP A 126 -5.94 7.68 4.49
C ASP A 126 -5.84 7.98 2.99
N GLN A 127 -4.66 7.79 2.39
CA GLN A 127 -4.47 7.94 0.95
C GLN A 127 -5.30 6.90 0.18
N ALA A 128 -5.30 5.65 0.66
CA ALA A 128 -6.06 4.57 0.06
C ALA A 128 -7.58 4.79 0.16
N MET A 129 -8.10 5.14 1.34
CA MET A 129 -9.51 5.48 1.55
C MET A 129 -9.92 6.70 0.72
N GLY A 130 -9.03 7.70 0.61
CA GLY A 130 -9.25 8.88 -0.21
C GLY A 130 -9.47 8.60 -1.69
N VAL A 131 -8.98 7.48 -2.23
CA VAL A 131 -9.26 7.05 -3.62
C VAL A 131 -10.76 6.77 -3.80
N PHE A 132 -11.36 6.00 -2.89
CA PHE A 132 -12.78 5.66 -2.93
C PHE A 132 -13.68 6.87 -2.67
N VAL A 133 -13.32 7.69 -1.68
CA VAL A 133 -14.09 8.91 -1.35
C VAL A 133 -14.13 9.88 -2.54
N ARG A 134 -12.99 10.10 -3.22
CA ARG A 134 -12.94 10.96 -4.42
C ARG A 134 -13.75 10.41 -5.59
N ALA A 135 -13.90 9.08 -5.68
CA ALA A 135 -14.75 8.42 -6.66
C ALA A 135 -16.24 8.40 -6.27
N GLY A 136 -16.63 9.03 -5.16
CA GLY A 136 -18.02 9.05 -4.69
C GLY A 136 -18.47 7.73 -4.05
N ARG A 137 -17.52 6.91 -3.58
CA ARG A 137 -17.76 5.57 -2.98
C ARG A 137 -17.30 5.48 -1.53
N PRO A 138 -17.86 6.29 -0.62
CA PRO A 138 -17.50 6.23 0.81
C PRO A 138 -17.85 4.87 1.44
N ASP A 139 -18.88 4.19 0.93
CA ASP A 139 -19.27 2.83 1.33
C ASP A 139 -18.12 1.82 1.20
N LEU A 140 -17.38 1.87 0.09
CA LEU A 140 -16.23 1.01 -0.14
C LEU A 140 -15.04 1.40 0.75
N ALA A 141 -14.87 2.70 1.03
CA ALA A 141 -13.83 3.17 1.94
C ALA A 141 -14.05 2.61 3.36
N ASP A 142 -15.29 2.66 3.84
CA ASP A 142 -15.67 2.16 5.17
C ASP A 142 -15.47 0.65 5.26
N GLY A 143 -15.96 -0.10 4.26
CA GLY A 143 -15.79 -1.56 4.19
C GLY A 143 -14.32 -1.98 4.13
N MET A 144 -13.48 -1.27 3.37
CA MET A 144 -12.04 -1.50 3.36
C MET A 144 -11.42 -1.21 4.73
N GLY A 145 -11.84 -0.14 5.41
CA GLY A 145 -11.39 0.18 6.76
C GLY A 145 -11.73 -0.92 7.77
N GLU A 146 -12.93 -1.51 7.69
CA GLU A 146 -13.31 -2.67 8.52
C GLU A 146 -12.43 -3.89 8.23
N GLN A 147 -12.18 -4.19 6.96
CA GLN A 147 -11.33 -5.31 6.55
C GLN A 147 -9.88 -5.14 7.03
N LEU A 148 -9.31 -3.94 6.91
CA LEU A 148 -7.96 -3.63 7.40
C LEU A 148 -7.86 -3.77 8.93
N ARG A 149 -8.88 -3.35 9.67
CA ARG A 149 -8.94 -3.55 11.13
C ARG A 149 -9.00 -5.04 11.49
N ALA A 150 -9.82 -5.83 10.79
CA ALA A 150 -9.91 -7.27 11.01
C ALA A 150 -8.57 -7.97 10.72
N GLN A 151 -7.86 -7.55 9.68
CA GLN A 151 -6.55 -8.09 9.36
C GLN A 151 -5.48 -7.68 10.38
N ALA A 152 -5.49 -6.43 10.85
CA ALA A 152 -4.61 -5.99 11.93
C ALA A 152 -4.82 -6.84 13.20
N GLN A 153 -6.06 -7.22 13.52
CA GLN A 153 -6.37 -8.12 14.64
C GLN A 153 -5.75 -9.51 14.46
N ILE A 154 -5.75 -10.05 13.24
CA ILE A 154 -5.09 -11.33 12.93
C ILE A 154 -3.58 -11.20 13.13
N LEU A 155 -2.96 -10.11 12.65
CA LEU A 155 -1.54 -9.86 12.81
C LEU A 155 -1.14 -9.72 14.30
N LEU A 156 -2.00 -9.14 15.14
CA LEU A 156 -1.76 -9.14 16.59
C LEU A 156 -1.64 -10.55 17.16
N GLY A 157 -2.52 -11.48 16.75
CA GLY A 157 -2.43 -12.89 17.14
C GLY A 157 -1.14 -13.55 16.66
N VAL A 158 -0.74 -13.31 15.42
CA VAL A 158 0.52 -13.84 14.86
C VAL A 158 1.74 -13.28 15.60
N ALA A 159 1.73 -11.99 15.94
CA ALA A 159 2.80 -11.38 16.73
C ALA A 159 2.90 -11.99 18.13
N ASP A 160 1.77 -12.27 18.77
CA ASP A 160 1.72 -12.95 20.07
C ASP A 160 2.28 -14.38 19.99
N GLU A 161 1.95 -15.14 18.95
CA GLU A 161 2.52 -16.46 18.71
C GLU A 161 4.04 -16.41 18.53
N LYS A 162 4.55 -15.51 17.67
CA LYS A 162 5.99 -15.31 17.46
C LYS A 162 6.70 -14.95 18.76
N ARG A 163 6.10 -14.06 19.56
CA ARG A 163 6.60 -13.68 20.89
C ARG A 163 6.67 -14.87 21.83
N ASN A 164 5.67 -15.74 21.84
CA ASN A 164 5.65 -16.94 22.67
C ASN A 164 6.70 -17.98 22.24
N MET A 165 7.07 -17.99 20.96
CA MET A 165 8.17 -18.80 20.42
C MET A 165 9.56 -18.17 20.66
N GLY A 166 9.63 -16.99 21.28
CA GLY A 166 10.88 -16.26 21.52
C GLY A 166 11.39 -15.43 20.33
N ASP A 167 10.64 -15.38 19.22
CA ASP A 167 10.98 -14.53 18.07
C ASP A 167 10.46 -13.09 18.29
N VAL A 168 11.20 -12.36 19.12
CA VAL A 168 10.84 -10.98 19.48
C VAL A 168 10.96 -10.02 18.29
N ARG A 169 11.95 -10.21 17.40
CA ARG A 169 12.12 -9.37 16.21
C ARG A 169 10.99 -9.59 15.22
N GLY A 170 10.67 -10.85 14.92
CA GLY A 170 9.56 -11.17 14.03
C GLY A 170 8.21 -10.74 14.57
N ALA A 171 8.02 -10.75 15.91
CA ALA A 171 6.83 -10.21 16.54
C ALA A 171 6.72 -8.70 16.32
N VAL A 172 7.79 -7.92 16.57
CA VAL A 172 7.78 -6.47 16.34
C VAL A 172 7.55 -6.13 14.87
N GLN A 173 8.15 -6.86 13.93
CA GLN A 173 7.91 -6.67 12.50
C GLN A 173 6.41 -6.82 12.17
N THR A 174 5.77 -7.88 12.65
CA THR A 174 4.33 -8.12 12.44
C THR A 174 3.46 -7.07 13.13
N LEU A 175 3.88 -6.54 14.29
CA LEU A 175 3.18 -5.44 14.96
C LEU A 175 3.25 -4.14 14.14
N LEU A 176 4.40 -3.85 13.52
CA LEU A 176 4.55 -2.68 12.66
C LEU A 176 3.68 -2.79 11.39
N GLU A 177 3.55 -3.98 10.83
CA GLU A 177 2.61 -4.26 9.73
C GLU A 177 1.16 -4.01 10.18
N ALA A 178 0.78 -4.49 11.37
CA ALA A 178 -0.55 -4.24 11.94
C ALA A 178 -0.81 -2.73 12.15
N LEU A 179 0.21 -2.00 12.61
CA LEU A 179 0.13 -0.54 12.80
C LEU A 179 -0.08 0.20 11.49
N HIS A 180 0.59 -0.24 10.41
CA HIS A 180 0.40 0.33 9.09
C HIS A 180 -1.04 0.15 8.60
N MET A 181 -1.65 -1.02 8.83
CA MET A 181 -3.03 -1.32 8.42
C MET A 181 -4.09 -0.62 9.27
N ALA A 182 -3.85 -0.48 10.57
CA ALA A 182 -4.80 0.10 11.52
C ALA A 182 -4.13 1.13 12.45
N PRO A 183 -3.67 2.28 11.92
CA PRO A 183 -2.88 3.26 12.66
C PRO A 183 -3.66 3.96 13.78
N GLY A 184 -4.99 3.92 13.75
CA GLY A 184 -5.87 4.47 14.79
C GLY A 184 -6.35 3.45 15.82
N ASN A 185 -5.97 2.18 15.71
CA ASN A 185 -6.44 1.14 16.61
C ASN A 185 -5.62 1.14 17.91
N LEU A 186 -6.28 1.46 19.04
CA LEU A 186 -5.67 1.52 20.36
C LEU A 186 -4.97 0.22 20.77
N GLN A 187 -5.55 -0.94 20.45
CA GLN A 187 -4.96 -2.23 20.79
C GLN A 187 -3.64 -2.43 20.05
N VAL A 188 -3.60 -2.03 18.77
CA VAL A 188 -2.40 -2.11 17.94
C VAL A 188 -1.32 -1.16 18.46
N MET A 189 -1.66 0.08 18.79
CA MET A 189 -0.70 1.04 19.36
C MET A 189 -0.05 0.50 20.66
N VAL A 190 -0.87 -0.03 21.57
CA VAL A 190 -0.41 -0.60 22.84
C VAL A 190 0.50 -1.82 22.61
N ALA A 191 0.11 -2.69 21.68
CA ALA A 191 0.87 -3.89 21.35
C ALA A 191 2.23 -3.53 20.72
N VAL A 192 2.27 -2.59 19.78
CA VAL A 192 3.50 -2.11 19.13
C VAL A 192 4.44 -1.50 20.16
N ALA A 193 3.95 -0.55 20.98
CA ALA A 193 4.77 0.09 22.00
C ALA A 193 5.38 -0.93 22.97
N GLY A 194 4.56 -1.86 23.48
CA GLY A 194 5.03 -2.91 24.39
C GLY A 194 5.98 -3.92 23.74
N GLY A 195 5.71 -4.32 22.49
CA GLY A 195 6.56 -5.23 21.72
C GLY A 195 7.94 -4.64 21.47
N ILE A 196 7.99 -3.38 21.04
CA ILE A 196 9.24 -2.65 20.84
C ILE A 196 10.02 -2.49 22.15
N LEU A 197 9.34 -2.07 23.22
CA LEU A 197 9.97 -1.92 24.53
C LEU A 197 10.61 -3.21 25.03
N ARG A 198 9.91 -4.34 24.83
CA ARG A 198 10.45 -5.66 25.11
C ARG A 198 11.67 -5.98 24.24
N GLN A 199 11.60 -5.74 22.94
CA GLN A 199 12.73 -5.94 22.04
C GLN A 199 13.94 -5.13 22.48
N ILE A 200 13.75 -3.85 22.81
CA ILE A 200 14.81 -2.96 23.29
C ILE A 200 15.42 -3.52 24.58
N ASN A 201 14.58 -4.00 25.50
CA ASN A 201 15.04 -4.55 26.78
C ASN A 201 15.84 -5.85 26.63
N GLU A 202 15.51 -6.70 25.65
CA GLU A 202 16.16 -8.00 25.43
C GLU A 202 17.37 -7.91 24.49
N LEU A 203 17.29 -7.14 23.40
CA LEU A 203 18.26 -7.13 22.31
C LEU A 203 19.16 -5.90 22.28
N GLY A 204 18.86 -4.87 23.05
CA GLY A 204 19.62 -3.61 23.07
C GLY A 204 18.84 -2.43 22.51
N TRP A 205 19.36 -1.23 22.78
CA TRP A 205 18.76 0.01 22.34
C TRP A 205 18.77 0.17 20.82
N ASP A 206 17.61 0.46 20.26
CA ASP A 206 17.43 0.85 18.86
C ASP A 206 16.74 2.22 18.85
N HIS A 207 17.44 3.22 18.30
CA HIS A 207 16.92 4.59 18.28
C HIS A 207 15.64 4.70 17.45
N THR A 208 15.60 4.08 16.28
CA THR A 208 14.45 4.15 15.36
C THR A 208 13.21 3.51 15.97
N LEU A 209 13.37 2.32 16.57
CA LEU A 209 12.26 1.65 17.26
C LEU A 209 11.83 2.45 18.49
N SER A 210 12.76 3.04 19.24
CA SER A 210 12.42 3.85 20.41
C SER A 210 11.57 5.09 20.05
N GLU A 211 11.83 5.71 18.89
CA GLU A 211 11.03 6.83 18.37
C GLU A 211 9.61 6.37 18.03
N VAL A 212 9.48 5.23 17.34
CA VAL A 212 8.17 4.64 17.03
C VAL A 212 7.39 4.33 18.30
N ALA A 213 8.02 3.71 19.30
CA ALA A 213 7.38 3.43 20.58
C ALA A 213 6.96 4.69 21.33
N ALA A 214 7.81 5.73 21.35
CA ALA A 214 7.46 7.02 21.94
C ALA A 214 6.25 7.65 21.23
N GLU A 215 6.24 7.64 19.90
CA GLU A 215 5.13 8.17 19.11
C GLU A 215 3.82 7.44 19.43
N GLN A 216 3.83 6.11 19.51
CA GLN A 216 2.63 5.34 19.82
C GLN A 216 2.11 5.62 21.24
N VAL A 217 3.00 5.82 22.21
CA VAL A 217 2.62 6.17 23.58
C VAL A 217 2.01 7.58 23.66
N GLU A 218 2.57 8.55 22.93
CA GLU A 218 2.01 9.91 22.86
C GLU A 218 0.66 9.93 22.14
N ARG A 219 0.52 9.18 21.03
CA ARG A 219 -0.77 9.01 20.34
C ARG A 219 -1.81 8.34 21.24
N LEU A 220 -1.44 7.28 21.95
CA LEU A 220 -2.30 6.62 22.94
C LEU A 220 -2.76 7.61 24.02
N ARG A 221 -1.84 8.42 24.57
CA ARG A 221 -2.19 9.46 25.56
C ARG A 221 -3.15 10.49 24.97
N ALA A 222 -2.97 10.91 23.72
CA ALA A 222 -3.83 11.89 23.08
C ALA A 222 -5.26 11.37 22.84
N VAL A 223 -5.40 10.08 22.50
CA VAL A 223 -6.70 9.47 22.19
C VAL A 223 -7.42 8.97 23.46
N ASP A 224 -6.70 8.29 24.35
CA ASP A 224 -7.24 7.77 25.61
C ASP A 224 -6.23 7.96 26.77
N PRO A 225 -6.26 9.14 27.44
CA PRO A 225 -5.40 9.41 28.59
C PRO A 225 -5.64 8.47 29.78
N GLY A 226 -6.81 7.84 29.86
CA GLY A 226 -7.21 6.95 30.96
C GLY A 226 -6.85 5.48 30.71
N HIS A 227 -6.19 5.17 29.59
CA HIS A 227 -5.95 3.79 29.20
C HIS A 227 -5.09 3.03 30.24
N PRO A 228 -5.50 1.84 30.71
CA PRO A 228 -4.85 1.16 31.84
C PRO A 228 -3.39 0.76 31.58
N ARG A 229 -3.00 0.55 30.32
CA ARG A 229 -1.61 0.24 29.94
C ARG A 229 -0.71 1.46 29.78
N LEU A 230 -1.26 2.67 29.73
CA LEU A 230 -0.48 3.88 29.41
C LEU A 230 0.61 4.16 30.46
N ALA A 231 0.26 4.10 31.74
CA ALA A 231 1.21 4.32 32.83
C ALA A 231 2.35 3.28 32.81
N ALA A 232 2.00 2.00 32.63
CA ALA A 232 2.99 0.92 32.54
C ALA A 232 3.95 1.11 31.35
N LEU A 233 3.44 1.46 30.17
CA LEU A 233 4.28 1.70 28.98
C LEU A 233 5.22 2.89 29.18
N LEU A 234 4.76 3.96 29.83
CA LEU A 234 5.61 5.11 30.16
C LEU A 234 6.73 4.73 31.13
N ASP A 235 6.41 3.98 32.17
CA ASP A 235 7.40 3.51 33.14
C ASP A 235 8.41 2.56 32.48
N GLU A 236 7.96 1.60 31.68
CA GLU A 236 8.81 0.69 30.90
C GLU A 236 9.76 1.48 29.97
N PHE A 237 9.26 2.53 29.30
CA PHE A 237 10.05 3.37 28.41
C PHE A 237 11.10 4.21 29.15
N GLN A 238 10.76 4.76 30.30
CA GLN A 238 11.72 5.49 31.15
C GLN A 238 12.80 4.55 31.71
N GLN A 239 12.42 3.35 32.13
CA GLN A 239 13.37 2.34 32.60
C GLN A 239 14.34 1.92 31.49
N ALA A 240 13.84 1.70 30.27
CA ALA A 240 14.68 1.40 29.11
C ALA A 240 15.67 2.53 28.82
N LYS A 241 15.23 3.80 28.82
CA LYS A 241 16.12 4.96 28.63
C LYS A 241 17.23 5.04 29.67
N ARG A 242 16.91 4.80 30.95
CA ARG A 242 17.90 4.77 32.03
C ARG A 242 18.89 3.62 31.88
N LYS A 243 18.40 2.42 31.53
CA LYS A 243 19.22 1.21 31.34
C LYS A 243 20.30 1.41 30.27
N TYR A 244 19.99 2.14 29.20
CA TYR A 244 20.91 2.38 28.09
C TYR A 244 21.58 3.77 28.12
N GLY A 245 21.43 4.54 29.20
CA GLY A 245 22.10 5.84 29.36
C GLY A 245 21.62 6.93 28.39
N ILE A 246 20.40 6.80 27.87
CA ILE A 246 19.77 7.78 26.96
C ILE A 246 19.10 8.91 27.74
N SER A 247 18.77 8.67 29.02
CA SER A 247 18.30 9.70 29.93
C SER A 247 19.46 10.65 30.30
N THR A 248 19.43 11.87 29.76
CA THR A 248 20.01 13.04 30.43
C THR A 248 19.13 13.50 31.58
#